data_AF-A0A1Y2MAV4-F1
#
_entry.id   AF-A0A1Y2MAV4-F1
#
_cell.length_a   1.000
_cell.length_b   1.000
_cell.length_c   1.000
_cell.angle_alpha   90.00
_cell.angle_beta   90.00
_cell.angle_gamma   90.00
#
_symmetry.space_group_name_H-M   'P 1'
#
loop_
_entity.id
_entity.type
_entity.pdbx_description
1 polymer ?
#
loop_
_entity_poly.entity_id
_entity_poly.type
_entity_poly.pdbx_seq_one_letter_code
_entity_poly.pdbx_strand_id
1 'polypeptide(L)'
;MWRVVKNHARVKWCLENGASVYPRDFHPHKEGGITADQYYCEPILEVAVCRASVATFELLRSHGAQLGWRTLHRAVEFACRVTPPYYGRMTPTDTQVNFEPWSPSPWSPSPWREKHEKLHESQYKEQDEKQDEKPYVRDHKERMAMLRHLIDVVRLDVNADDTPPGAPHIEMRWGPPTEYILYSTDVTKDSRDVTWLLLDRGADPTPVYRAIERCGDDPDDESPERQVLEDVESWKKARKPKKECCMQ
;
A
#
# COMPACT_ATOMS: atom_id res chain seq x y z
N MET A 1 3.19 8.47 15.11
CA MET A 1 4.11 7.87 14.11
C MET A 1 3.41 7.47 12.80
N TRP A 2 2.43 6.56 12.79
CA TRP A 2 1.74 6.07 11.57
C TRP A 2 1.18 7.15 10.62
N ARG A 3 0.63 8.24 11.14
CA ARG A 3 0.06 9.33 10.32
C ARG A 3 1.12 10.20 9.63
N VAL A 4 2.34 10.23 10.15
CA VAL A 4 3.42 11.09 9.64
C VAL A 4 4.42 10.33 8.77
N VAL A 5 4.22 9.02 8.57
CA VAL A 5 5.15 8.11 7.88
C VAL A 5 5.54 8.56 6.46
N LYS A 6 4.68 9.36 5.82
CA LYS A 6 4.92 9.95 4.50
C LYS A 6 6.02 11.03 4.49
N ASN A 7 6.24 11.71 5.61
CA ASN A 7 7.17 12.83 5.70
C ASN A 7 8.43 12.39 6.46
N HIS A 8 9.53 12.25 5.72
CA HIS A 8 10.81 11.79 6.25
C HIS A 8 11.30 12.66 7.43
N ALA A 9 11.21 13.98 7.30
CA ALA A 9 11.67 14.90 8.34
C ALA A 9 10.84 14.79 9.62
N ARG A 10 9.50 14.68 9.49
CA ARG A 10 8.61 14.48 10.65
C ARG A 10 8.84 13.13 11.32
N VAL A 11 9.06 12.05 10.55
CA VAL A 11 9.41 10.73 11.10
C VAL A 11 10.71 10.81 11.88
N LYS A 12 11.76 11.39 11.28
CA LYS A 12 13.07 11.56 11.92
C LYS A 12 12.95 12.33 13.23
N TRP A 13 12.26 13.48 13.21
CA TRP A 13 12.04 14.27 14.41
C TRP A 13 11.26 13.48 15.49
N CYS A 14 10.22 12.74 15.12
CA CYS A 14 9.48 11.91 16.07
C CYS A 14 10.39 10.86 16.73
N LEU A 15 11.24 10.17 15.96
CA LEU A 15 12.17 9.16 16.47
C LEU A 15 13.21 9.78 17.41
N GLU A 16 13.79 10.92 17.04
CA GLU A 16 14.75 11.67 17.88
C GLU A 16 14.13 12.13 19.21
N ASN A 17 12.81 12.32 19.26
CA ASN A 17 12.07 12.71 20.47
C ASN A 17 11.44 11.50 21.19
N GLY A 18 11.92 10.28 20.95
CA GLY A 18 11.53 9.08 21.70
C GLY A 18 10.19 8.47 21.31
N ALA A 19 9.64 8.82 20.14
CA ALA A 19 8.43 8.17 19.66
C ALA A 19 8.70 6.69 19.31
N SER A 20 7.82 5.81 19.77
CA SER A 20 7.91 4.37 19.51
C SER A 20 7.57 4.01 18.05
N VAL A 21 8.31 3.04 17.51
CA VAL A 21 8.00 2.34 16.24
C VAL A 21 7.07 1.13 16.43
N TYR A 22 6.76 0.79 17.68
CA TYR A 22 5.85 -0.29 18.03
C TYR A 22 4.45 0.26 18.28
N PRO A 23 3.40 -0.42 17.79
CA PRO A 23 2.06 -0.13 18.23
C PRO A 23 1.96 -0.25 19.75
N ARG A 24 1.05 0.51 20.35
CA ARG A 24 0.74 0.36 21.78
C ARG A 24 0.23 -1.07 21.98
N ASP A 25 0.76 -1.75 22.98
CA ASP A 25 0.39 -3.13 23.34
C ASP A 25 0.74 -4.20 22.29
N PHE A 26 1.68 -3.90 21.38
CA PHE A 26 2.11 -4.88 20.38
C PHE A 26 2.98 -5.98 21.00
N HIS A 27 2.47 -7.21 20.95
CA HIS A 27 3.26 -8.40 21.24
C HIS A 27 3.98 -8.88 19.97
N PRO A 28 5.25 -9.31 20.07
CA PRO A 28 5.96 -9.94 18.96
C PRO A 28 5.11 -11.05 18.34
N HIS A 29 5.23 -11.25 17.02
CA HIS A 29 4.60 -12.39 16.36
C HIS A 29 5.01 -13.68 17.07
N LYS A 30 4.03 -14.40 17.62
CA LYS A 30 4.23 -15.70 18.25
C LYS A 30 3.87 -16.79 17.24
N GLU A 31 4.57 -17.92 17.31
CA GLU A 31 4.14 -19.13 16.61
C GLU A 31 2.74 -19.53 17.13
N GLY A 32 1.79 -19.75 16.21
CA GLY A 32 0.46 -20.27 16.55
C GLY A 32 -0.74 -19.33 16.32
N GLY A 33 -0.57 -18.16 15.71
CA GLY A 33 -1.70 -17.37 15.19
C GLY A 33 -1.53 -15.86 15.24
N ILE A 34 -2.48 -15.15 14.62
CA ILE A 34 -2.59 -13.68 14.64
C ILE A 34 -3.46 -13.29 15.83
N THR A 35 -2.95 -12.43 16.71
CA THR A 35 -3.77 -11.86 17.80
C THR A 35 -4.71 -10.78 17.24
N ALA A 36 -5.82 -10.48 17.95
CA ALA A 36 -6.72 -9.39 17.55
C ALA A 36 -5.97 -8.05 17.39
N ASP A 37 -5.00 -7.76 18.26
CA ASP A 37 -4.18 -6.55 18.17
C ASP A 37 -3.29 -6.54 16.92
N GLN A 38 -2.76 -7.70 16.52
CA GLN A 38 -2.01 -7.85 15.27
C GLN A 38 -2.90 -7.77 14.03
N TYR A 39 -4.20 -8.07 14.17
CA TYR A 39 -5.19 -7.92 13.10
C TYR A 39 -5.59 -6.46 12.90
N TYR A 40 -5.89 -5.73 13.97
CA TYR A 40 -6.35 -4.34 13.90
C TYR A 40 -5.23 -3.30 13.86
N CYS A 41 -4.03 -3.64 14.34
CA CYS A 41 -2.90 -2.72 14.39
C CYS A 41 -1.76 -3.16 13.48
N GLU A 42 -1.75 -2.60 12.27
CA GLU A 42 -0.73 -2.87 11.26
C GLU A 42 0.65 -2.40 11.73
N PRO A 43 1.71 -3.23 11.64
CA PRO A 43 3.08 -2.79 11.87
C PRO A 43 3.41 -1.57 11.01
N ILE A 44 4.22 -0.65 11.55
CA ILE A 44 4.47 0.62 10.85
C ILE A 44 5.12 0.42 9.48
N LEU A 45 5.88 -0.65 9.30
CA LEU A 45 6.50 -0.96 8.01
C LEU A 45 5.46 -1.34 6.95
N GLU A 46 4.34 -2.00 7.30
CA GLU A 46 3.24 -2.26 6.36
C GLU A 46 2.57 -0.96 5.88
N VAL A 47 2.53 0.06 6.73
CA VAL A 47 1.99 1.38 6.35
C VAL A 47 3.04 2.20 5.59
N ALA A 48 4.32 2.06 5.96
CA ALA A 48 5.43 2.76 5.32
C ALA A 48 5.62 2.31 3.87
N VAL A 49 5.48 1.02 3.55
CA VAL A 49 5.62 0.54 2.16
C VAL A 49 4.61 1.17 1.20
N CYS A 50 3.43 1.59 1.70
CA CYS A 50 2.39 2.22 0.89
C CYS A 50 2.60 3.72 0.71
N ARG A 51 3.21 4.39 1.70
CA ARG A 51 3.14 5.86 1.86
C ARG A 51 4.48 6.56 1.93
N ALA A 52 5.55 5.84 2.24
CA ALA A 52 6.86 6.40 2.56
C ALA A 52 7.87 6.16 1.43
N SER A 53 8.97 6.90 1.43
CA SER A 53 10.12 6.60 0.59
C SER A 53 10.92 5.42 1.14
N VAL A 54 11.78 4.81 0.32
CA VAL A 54 12.72 3.75 0.76
C VAL A 54 13.59 4.26 1.91
N ALA A 55 14.02 5.52 1.87
CA ALA A 55 14.82 6.13 2.94
C ALA A 55 14.07 6.18 4.27
N THR A 56 12.78 6.54 4.26
CA THR A 56 11.96 6.55 5.48
C THR A 56 11.66 5.13 5.97
N PHE A 57 11.43 4.19 5.06
CA PHE A 57 11.26 2.78 5.40
C PHE A 57 12.50 2.23 6.11
N GLU A 58 13.70 2.48 5.58
CA GLU A 58 14.96 2.06 6.18
C GLU A 58 15.24 2.76 7.51
N LEU A 59 14.88 4.03 7.63
CA LEU A 59 14.97 4.75 8.91
C LEU A 59 14.12 4.08 9.99
N LEU A 60 12.89 3.67 9.68
CA LEU A 60 12.04 2.95 10.61
C LEU A 60 12.60 1.57 10.93
N ARG A 61 13.09 0.85 9.92
CA ARG A 61 13.71 -0.47 10.08
C ARG A 61 14.95 -0.42 10.97
N SER A 62 15.80 0.60 10.82
CA SER A 62 17.00 0.79 11.65
C SER A 62 16.67 1.11 13.12
N HIS A 63 15.45 1.59 13.40
CA HIS A 63 14.94 1.80 14.76
C HIS A 63 14.19 0.58 15.32
N GLY A 64 14.29 -0.59 14.68
CA GLY A 64 13.71 -1.85 15.15
C GLY A 64 12.25 -2.07 14.77
N ALA A 65 11.71 -1.28 13.84
CA ALA A 65 10.36 -1.53 13.34
C ALA A 65 10.26 -2.94 12.73
N GLN A 66 9.22 -3.69 13.10
CA GLN A 66 9.04 -5.07 12.63
C GLN A 66 8.37 -5.11 11.26
N LEU A 67 8.80 -6.07 10.44
CA LEU A 67 8.11 -6.46 9.22
C LEU A 67 6.85 -7.23 9.61
N GLY A 68 5.72 -6.85 9.05
CA GLY A 68 4.49 -7.63 9.17
C GLY A 68 4.32 -8.62 8.02
N TRP A 69 3.44 -9.60 8.21
CA TRP A 69 3.12 -10.64 7.22
C TRP A 69 2.64 -10.07 5.88
N ARG A 70 2.05 -8.87 5.88
CA ARG A 70 1.49 -8.24 4.68
C ARG A 70 2.38 -7.15 4.09
N THR A 71 3.64 -7.05 4.53
CA THR A 71 4.54 -5.99 4.06
C THR A 71 4.71 -6.02 2.53
N LEU A 72 4.96 -7.19 1.94
CA LEU A 72 5.07 -7.31 0.48
C LEU A 72 3.71 -7.22 -0.22
N HIS A 73 2.70 -7.87 0.34
CA HIS A 73 1.30 -7.86 -0.13
C HIS A 73 0.76 -6.43 -0.33
N ARG A 74 0.90 -5.59 0.69
CA ARG A 74 0.52 -4.16 0.67
C ARG A 74 1.32 -3.37 -0.37
N ALA A 75 2.60 -3.65 -0.51
CA ALA A 75 3.43 -2.98 -1.50
C ALA A 75 2.98 -3.31 -2.94
N VAL A 76 2.62 -4.57 -3.20
CA VAL A 76 2.10 -5.03 -4.50
C VAL A 76 0.75 -4.37 -4.80
N GLU A 77 -0.20 -4.46 -3.86
CA GLU A 77 -1.53 -3.85 -3.98
C GLU A 77 -1.43 -2.36 -4.35
N PHE A 78 -0.56 -1.62 -3.65
CA PHE A 78 -0.38 -0.19 -3.90
C PHE A 78 0.41 0.12 -5.16
N ALA A 79 1.34 -0.74 -5.59
CA ALA A 79 2.09 -0.52 -6.81
C ALA A 79 1.18 -0.55 -8.05
N CYS A 80 0.19 -1.45 -8.05
CA CYS A 80 -0.80 -1.60 -9.12
C CYS A 80 -1.84 -0.46 -9.18
N ARG A 81 -1.98 0.36 -8.14
CA ARG A 81 -2.89 1.51 -8.16
C ARG A 81 -2.36 2.57 -9.10
N VAL A 82 -3.15 2.94 -10.11
CA VAL A 82 -2.83 4.11 -10.91
C VAL A 82 -3.14 5.36 -10.12
N THR A 83 -2.20 6.29 -10.14
CA THR A 83 -2.45 7.63 -9.63
C THR A 83 -3.43 8.28 -10.61
N PRO A 84 -4.70 8.55 -10.27
CA PRO A 84 -5.53 9.29 -11.20
C PRO A 84 -4.84 10.63 -11.44
N PRO A 85 -4.65 11.08 -12.69
CA PRO A 85 -4.35 12.47 -12.91
C PRO A 85 -5.60 13.23 -12.47
N TYR A 86 -5.59 13.75 -11.25
CA TYR A 86 -6.58 14.67 -10.71
C TYR A 86 -8.03 14.12 -10.58
N TYR A 87 -8.52 14.07 -9.33
CA TYR A 87 -9.86 14.61 -9.07
C TYR A 87 -9.82 16.11 -9.43
N GLY A 88 -10.10 16.43 -10.69
CA GLY A 88 -9.96 17.78 -11.21
C GLY A 88 -10.55 17.95 -12.60
N ARG A 89 -11.76 17.39 -12.82
CA ARG A 89 -12.82 17.99 -13.63
C ARG A 89 -14.12 17.19 -13.46
N MET A 90 -14.77 17.31 -12.30
CA MET A 90 -16.24 17.32 -12.36
C MET A 90 -16.58 18.65 -13.03
N THR A 91 -17.09 18.59 -14.26
CA THR A 91 -17.68 19.77 -14.90
C THR A 91 -18.83 20.27 -14.03
N PRO A 92 -19.09 21.59 -13.94
CA PRO A 92 -20.12 22.15 -13.05
C PRO A 92 -21.57 21.76 -13.36
N THR A 93 -21.83 20.76 -14.20
CA THR A 93 -23.16 20.44 -14.71
C THR A 93 -23.89 19.34 -13.95
N ASP A 94 -23.24 18.57 -13.06
CA ASP A 94 -23.87 17.44 -12.35
C ASP A 94 -24.02 17.63 -10.83
N THR A 95 -24.32 18.85 -10.39
CA THR A 95 -24.81 19.09 -9.03
C THR A 95 -26.07 19.96 -9.04
N GLN A 96 -27.18 19.34 -9.42
CA GLN A 96 -28.49 19.64 -8.83
C GLN A 96 -28.97 18.41 -8.07
N VAL A 97 -28.29 18.11 -6.97
CA VAL A 97 -28.93 17.43 -5.84
C VAL A 97 -28.76 18.34 -4.64
N ASN A 98 -29.85 19.04 -4.32
CA ASN A 98 -29.98 19.88 -3.15
C ASN A 98 -29.70 19.05 -1.89
N PHE A 99 -28.62 19.37 -1.19
CA PHE A 99 -28.42 18.91 0.18
C PHE A 99 -28.55 20.13 1.08
N GLU A 100 -29.62 20.17 1.88
CA GLU A 100 -29.85 21.23 2.85
C GLU A 100 -28.74 21.23 3.93
N PRO A 101 -28.27 22.40 4.40
CA PRO A 101 -27.21 22.47 5.40
C PRO A 101 -27.72 22.01 6.77
N TRP A 102 -27.06 21.02 7.35
CA TRP A 102 -27.25 20.59 8.73
C TRP A 102 -26.91 21.72 9.72
N SER A 103 -27.85 22.04 10.61
CA SER A 103 -27.70 23.05 11.67
C SER A 103 -26.66 22.64 12.73
N PRO A 104 -25.86 23.57 13.30
CA PRO A 104 -24.85 23.23 14.31
C PRO A 104 -25.46 22.96 15.69
N SER A 105 -24.99 21.90 16.35
CA SER A 105 -25.31 21.50 17.72
C SER A 105 -24.68 22.43 18.79
N PRO A 106 -25.31 22.62 19.97
CA PRO A 106 -25.03 23.72 20.89
C PRO A 106 -24.04 23.37 22.03
N TRP A 107 -22.81 22.95 21.70
CA TRP A 107 -21.76 22.79 22.71
C TRP A 107 -20.60 23.77 22.45
N SER A 108 -20.64 24.91 23.16
CA SER A 108 -19.56 25.91 23.19
C SER A 108 -18.26 25.36 23.78
N PRO A 109 -17.07 25.65 23.21
CA PRO A 109 -15.80 25.36 23.86
C PRO A 109 -15.45 26.40 24.93
N SER A 110 -14.90 25.95 26.06
CA SER A 110 -14.51 26.79 27.21
C SER A 110 -13.30 27.72 26.94
N PRO A 111 -13.16 28.84 27.70
CA PRO A 111 -12.20 29.93 27.42
C PRO A 111 -10.70 29.62 27.68
N TRP A 112 -10.35 28.41 28.11
CA TRP A 112 -8.97 28.04 28.41
C TRP A 112 -8.19 27.49 27.20
N ARG A 113 -8.86 27.27 26.06
CA ARG A 113 -8.25 26.72 24.83
C ARG A 113 -7.61 27.77 23.94
N GLU A 114 -8.09 29.01 23.96
CA GLU A 114 -7.61 30.09 23.08
C GLU A 114 -6.17 30.57 23.37
N LYS A 115 -5.69 30.43 24.61
CA LYS A 115 -4.39 31.01 25.02
C LYS A 115 -3.20 30.11 24.70
N HIS A 116 -3.39 28.79 24.68
CA HIS A 116 -2.36 27.82 24.28
C HIS A 116 -2.32 27.58 22.77
N GLU A 117 -3.45 27.78 22.08
CA GLU A 117 -3.57 27.63 20.63
C GLU A 117 -2.81 28.75 19.90
N LYS A 118 -2.94 30.01 20.34
CA LYS A 118 -2.28 31.17 19.68
C LYS A 118 -0.74 31.19 19.76
N LEU A 119 -0.13 30.51 20.73
CA LEU A 119 1.33 30.41 20.87
C LEU A 119 1.93 29.23 20.09
N HIS A 120 1.19 28.14 19.94
CA HIS A 120 1.60 27.01 19.10
C HIS A 120 1.27 27.24 17.61
N GLU A 121 0.27 28.04 17.30
CA GLU A 121 -0.17 28.29 15.93
C GLU A 121 0.73 29.30 15.18
N SER A 122 1.40 30.21 15.89
CA SER A 122 2.32 31.19 15.26
C SER A 122 3.69 30.59 14.91
N GLN A 123 4.13 29.53 15.60
CA GLN A 123 5.42 28.90 15.35
C GLN A 123 5.38 27.85 14.21
N TYR A 124 4.19 27.38 13.83
CA TYR A 124 4.00 26.34 12.80
C TYR A 124 3.40 26.84 11.48
N LYS A 125 2.86 28.08 11.43
CA LYS A 125 2.22 28.61 10.22
C LYS A 125 3.18 29.00 9.09
N GLU A 126 4.45 29.31 9.36
CA GLU A 126 5.37 29.75 8.29
C GLU A 126 6.04 28.61 7.51
N GLN A 127 5.94 27.35 7.94
CA GLN A 127 6.58 26.22 7.24
C GLN A 127 5.61 25.24 6.55
N ASP A 128 4.32 25.20 6.91
CA ASP A 128 3.37 24.22 6.36
C ASP A 128 2.64 24.69 5.08
N GLU A 129 2.53 26.00 4.82
CA GLU A 129 1.70 26.50 3.70
C GLU A 129 2.26 26.26 2.29
N LYS A 130 3.51 25.80 2.13
CA LYS A 130 4.11 25.58 0.79
C LYS A 130 4.31 24.11 0.39
N GLN A 131 4.00 23.15 1.24
CA GLN A 131 4.20 21.72 0.92
C GLN A 131 2.92 20.89 0.76
N ASP A 132 1.74 21.42 1.12
CA ASP A 132 0.50 20.63 1.21
C ASP A 132 -0.40 20.64 -0.05
N GLU A 133 0.01 21.26 -1.17
CA GLU A 133 -0.81 21.31 -2.40
C GLU A 133 -0.53 20.24 -3.46
N LYS A 134 0.50 19.39 -3.31
CA LYS A 134 0.72 18.32 -4.30
C LYS A 134 -0.06 17.06 -3.93
N PRO A 135 -0.90 16.52 -4.84
CA PRO A 135 -1.68 15.33 -4.57
C PRO A 135 -0.74 14.18 -4.18
N TYR A 136 -1.15 13.54 -3.09
CA TYR A 136 -0.48 12.57 -2.21
C TYR A 136 0.07 11.29 -2.88
N VAL A 137 0.06 11.21 -4.21
CA VAL A 137 0.29 9.96 -4.90
C VAL A 137 1.76 9.82 -5.29
N ARG A 138 2.46 8.86 -4.67
CA ARG A 138 3.81 8.46 -5.08
C ARG A 138 3.79 8.10 -6.56
N ASP A 139 4.83 8.48 -7.30
CA ASP A 139 4.97 8.04 -8.68
C ASP A 139 5.11 6.51 -8.75
N HIS A 140 4.67 5.91 -9.86
CA HIS A 140 4.82 4.49 -10.13
C HIS A 140 6.27 4.03 -9.96
N LYS A 141 7.23 4.86 -10.41
CA LYS A 141 8.65 4.59 -10.25
C LYS A 141 9.07 4.43 -8.78
N GLU A 142 8.53 5.25 -7.88
CA GLU A 142 8.83 5.17 -6.44
C GLU A 142 8.20 3.92 -5.81
N ARG A 143 6.98 3.57 -6.21
CA ARG A 143 6.31 2.33 -5.75
C ARG A 143 7.08 1.09 -6.21
N MET A 144 7.51 1.08 -7.47
CA MET A 144 8.35 0.02 -8.03
C MET A 144 9.75 -0.03 -7.40
N ALA A 145 10.32 1.10 -6.98
CA ALA A 145 11.57 1.13 -6.24
C ALA A 145 11.41 0.49 -4.85
N MET A 146 10.29 0.75 -4.16
CA MET A 146 9.97 0.08 -2.90
C MET A 146 9.83 -1.44 -3.09
N LEU A 147 9.11 -1.91 -4.12
CA LEU A 147 8.98 -3.34 -4.41
C LEU A 147 10.33 -4.02 -4.64
N ARG A 148 11.17 -3.44 -5.51
CA ARG A 148 12.52 -3.96 -5.75
C ARG A 148 13.33 -4.02 -4.46
N HIS A 149 13.26 -2.97 -3.64
CA HIS A 149 13.95 -2.94 -2.36
C HIS A 149 13.50 -4.05 -1.41
N LEU A 150 12.19 -4.28 -1.30
CA LEU A 150 11.64 -5.35 -0.45
C LEU A 150 12.08 -6.75 -0.90
N ILE A 151 12.13 -7.01 -2.20
CA ILE A 151 12.47 -8.32 -2.75
C ILE A 151 13.99 -8.53 -2.79
N ASP A 152 14.74 -7.54 -3.27
CA ASP A 152 16.18 -7.68 -3.54
C ASP A 152 17.07 -7.39 -2.33
N VAL A 153 16.66 -6.42 -1.49
CA VAL A 153 17.48 -5.95 -0.37
C VAL A 153 16.97 -6.53 0.94
N VAL A 154 15.66 -6.43 1.20
CA VAL A 154 15.05 -6.99 2.41
C VAL A 154 14.88 -8.51 2.32
N ARG A 155 14.91 -9.07 1.11
CA ARG A 155 14.77 -10.52 0.84
C ARG A 155 13.46 -11.10 1.33
N LEU A 156 12.37 -10.34 1.19
CA LEU A 156 11.03 -10.90 1.42
C LEU A 156 10.73 -11.97 0.38
N ASP A 157 10.19 -13.09 0.85
CA ASP A 157 9.74 -14.19 -0.02
C ASP A 157 8.52 -13.75 -0.83
N VAL A 158 8.65 -13.88 -2.17
CA VAL A 158 7.61 -13.50 -3.13
C VAL A 158 6.43 -14.46 -3.16
N ASN A 159 6.55 -15.62 -2.52
CA ASN A 159 5.50 -16.63 -2.39
C ASN A 159 4.98 -16.78 -0.95
N ALA A 160 5.47 -15.95 -0.01
CA ALA A 160 5.02 -16.02 1.38
C ALA A 160 3.53 -15.72 1.49
N ASP A 161 2.83 -16.50 2.30
CA ASP A 161 1.43 -16.27 2.60
C ASP A 161 1.27 -14.99 3.43
N ASP A 162 0.12 -14.33 3.31
CA ASP A 162 -0.24 -13.16 4.11
C ASP A 162 -0.64 -13.54 5.54
N THR A 163 -0.72 -14.84 5.85
CA THR A 163 -0.99 -15.41 7.17
C THR A 163 0.16 -16.28 7.68
N PRO A 164 0.36 -16.37 9.01
CA PRO A 164 1.29 -17.35 9.57
C PRO A 164 0.77 -18.77 9.36
N PRO A 165 1.66 -19.77 9.21
CA PRO A 165 1.26 -21.16 9.06
C PRO A 165 0.35 -21.63 10.21
N GLY A 166 -0.75 -22.29 9.84
CA GLY A 166 -1.72 -22.82 10.81
C GLY A 166 -2.71 -21.79 11.37
N ALA A 167 -2.66 -20.53 10.91
CA ALA A 167 -3.73 -19.58 11.22
C ALA A 167 -5.06 -20.04 10.61
N PRO A 168 -6.20 -19.79 11.28
CA PRO A 168 -7.51 -19.95 10.65
C PRO A 168 -7.63 -19.02 9.44
N HIS A 169 -8.59 -19.29 8.55
CA HIS A 169 -8.92 -18.36 7.48
C HIS A 169 -9.33 -17.01 8.07
N ILE A 170 -8.75 -15.94 7.55
CA ILE A 170 -9.00 -14.56 7.97
C ILE A 170 -9.57 -13.80 6.79
N GLU A 171 -10.69 -13.11 6.99
CA GLU A 171 -11.27 -12.26 5.95
C GLU A 171 -10.25 -11.19 5.50
N MET A 172 -10.29 -10.82 4.21
CA MET A 172 -9.35 -9.86 3.60
C MET A 172 -7.88 -10.31 3.58
N ARG A 173 -7.66 -11.64 3.66
CA ARG A 173 -6.38 -12.30 3.43
C ARG A 173 -6.58 -13.33 2.32
N TRP A 174 -5.84 -13.14 1.24
CA TRP A 174 -6.03 -13.82 -0.05
C TRP A 174 -4.92 -14.82 -0.35
N GLY A 175 -3.81 -14.78 0.39
CA GLY A 175 -2.67 -15.67 0.20
C GLY A 175 -1.45 -14.89 -0.28
N PRO A 176 -0.71 -15.38 -1.30
CA PRO A 176 0.57 -14.81 -1.67
C PRO A 176 0.47 -13.44 -2.35
N PRO A 177 1.58 -12.68 -2.45
CA PRO A 177 1.59 -11.33 -3.00
C PRO A 177 1.03 -11.22 -4.42
N THR A 178 1.13 -12.28 -5.22
CA THR A 178 0.59 -12.32 -6.59
C THR A 178 -0.93 -12.19 -6.64
N GLU A 179 -1.67 -12.69 -5.63
CA GLU A 179 -3.13 -12.55 -5.59
C GLU A 179 -3.57 -11.09 -5.35
N TYR A 180 -2.73 -10.30 -4.68
CA TYR A 180 -2.99 -8.89 -4.41
C TYR A 180 -2.91 -7.99 -5.66
N ILE A 181 -2.40 -8.48 -6.79
CA ILE A 181 -2.43 -7.75 -8.07
C ILE A 181 -3.89 -7.50 -8.51
N LEU A 182 -4.77 -8.48 -8.24
CA LEU A 182 -6.16 -8.46 -8.68
C LEU A 182 -7.03 -7.51 -7.83
N TYR A 183 -6.65 -7.24 -6.59
CA TYR A 183 -7.52 -6.56 -5.61
C TYR A 183 -7.50 -5.02 -5.62
N SER A 184 -6.82 -4.39 -6.60
CA SER A 184 -6.97 -2.96 -6.81
C SER A 184 -8.35 -2.66 -7.43
N THR A 185 -9.11 -1.74 -6.83
CA THR A 185 -10.46 -1.37 -7.29
C THR A 185 -10.46 -0.36 -8.45
N ASP A 186 -9.28 0.00 -8.98
CA ASP A 186 -9.15 0.99 -10.05
C ASP A 186 -9.12 0.31 -11.42
N VAL A 187 -10.00 0.75 -12.32
CA VAL A 187 -10.19 0.23 -13.69
C VAL A 187 -8.98 0.54 -14.60
N THR A 188 -8.04 1.37 -14.15
CA THR A 188 -6.90 1.84 -14.95
C THR A 188 -5.58 1.16 -14.63
N LYS A 189 -5.56 -0.08 -14.10
CA LYS A 189 -4.34 -0.74 -13.60
C LYS A 189 -3.20 -0.83 -14.64
N ASP A 190 -2.05 -0.25 -14.30
CA ASP A 190 -0.77 -0.67 -14.88
C ASP A 190 -0.14 -1.73 -13.96
N SER A 191 -0.58 -2.98 -14.15
CA SER A 191 -0.16 -4.12 -13.34
C SER A 191 0.99 -4.93 -13.96
N ARG A 192 1.36 -4.62 -15.21
CA ARG A 192 2.30 -5.41 -15.99
C ARG A 192 3.68 -5.44 -15.35
N ASP A 193 4.21 -4.26 -15.03
CA ASP A 193 5.54 -4.12 -14.43
C ASP A 193 5.65 -4.86 -13.09
N VAL A 194 4.58 -4.81 -12.28
CA VAL A 194 4.50 -5.48 -10.98
C VAL A 194 4.43 -6.99 -11.18
N THR A 195 3.55 -7.45 -12.06
CA THR A 195 3.39 -8.86 -12.41
C THR A 195 4.70 -9.45 -12.90
N TRP A 196 5.36 -8.81 -13.86
CA TRP A 196 6.62 -9.29 -14.42
C TRP A 196 7.74 -9.26 -13.39
N LEU A 197 7.82 -8.25 -12.53
CA LEU A 197 8.81 -8.20 -11.45
C LEU A 197 8.67 -9.39 -10.50
N LEU A 198 7.44 -9.73 -10.08
CA LEU A 198 7.22 -10.86 -9.18
C LEU A 198 7.60 -12.19 -9.86
N LEU A 199 7.14 -12.41 -11.10
CA LEU A 199 7.43 -13.63 -11.86
C LEU A 199 8.93 -13.78 -12.16
N ASP A 200 9.61 -12.68 -12.50
CA ASP A 200 11.06 -12.63 -12.71
C ASP A 200 11.85 -13.07 -11.48
N ARG A 201 11.24 -12.95 -10.29
CA ARG A 201 11.83 -13.31 -8.99
C ARG A 201 11.33 -14.63 -8.44
N GLY A 202 10.65 -15.42 -9.27
CA GLY A 202 10.22 -16.77 -8.93
C GLY A 202 8.87 -16.85 -8.22
N ALA A 203 8.02 -15.83 -8.37
CA ALA A 203 6.64 -15.94 -7.92
C ALA A 203 5.89 -17.01 -8.74
N ASP A 204 5.10 -17.84 -8.04
CA ASP A 204 4.21 -18.82 -8.67
C ASP A 204 2.97 -18.11 -9.23
N PRO A 205 2.66 -18.25 -10.55
CA PRO A 205 1.43 -17.68 -11.12
C PRO A 205 0.17 -18.48 -10.77
N THR A 206 0.27 -19.70 -10.24
CA THR A 206 -0.89 -20.57 -9.95
C THR A 206 -1.95 -19.93 -9.04
N PRO A 207 -1.58 -19.24 -7.95
CA PRO A 207 -2.53 -18.51 -7.10
C PRO A 207 -3.36 -17.47 -7.87
N VAL A 208 -2.77 -16.80 -8.87
CA VAL A 208 -3.48 -15.82 -9.72
C VAL A 208 -4.59 -16.49 -10.51
N TYR A 209 -4.33 -17.64 -11.14
CA TYR A 209 -5.36 -18.37 -11.88
C TYR A 209 -6.54 -18.77 -11.00
N ARG A 210 -6.25 -19.31 -9.80
CA ARG A 210 -7.30 -19.68 -8.84
C ARG A 210 -8.10 -18.48 -8.36
N ALA A 211 -7.46 -17.33 -8.17
CA ALA A 211 -8.14 -16.11 -7.78
C ALA A 211 -9.12 -15.63 -8.87
N ILE A 212 -8.72 -15.70 -10.13
CA ILE A 212 -9.57 -15.32 -11.26
C ILE A 212 -10.75 -16.29 -11.42
N GLU A 213 -10.51 -17.60 -11.30
CA GLU A 213 -11.58 -18.61 -11.31
C GLU A 213 -12.63 -18.36 -10.20
N ARG A 214 -12.21 -17.82 -9.05
CA ARG A 214 -13.12 -17.45 -7.95
C ARG A 214 -13.92 -16.18 -8.21
N CYS A 215 -13.42 -15.23 -8.99
CA CYS A 215 -14.13 -13.97 -9.30
C CYS A 215 -15.33 -14.20 -10.24
N GLY A 216 -15.35 -15.30 -11.00
CA GLY A 216 -16.44 -15.66 -11.91
C GLY A 216 -16.35 -14.97 -13.27
N ASP A 217 -16.96 -15.59 -14.28
CA ASP A 217 -17.02 -15.07 -15.65
C ASP A 217 -18.23 -14.14 -15.81
N ASP A 218 -18.09 -12.85 -15.47
CA ASP A 218 -19.00 -11.85 -16.06
C ASP A 218 -18.48 -11.52 -17.48
N PRO A 219 -19.20 -11.91 -18.54
CA PRO A 219 -18.72 -11.75 -19.91
C PRO A 219 -18.58 -10.28 -20.32
N ASP A 220 -19.34 -9.36 -19.71
CA ASP A 220 -19.41 -7.94 -20.06
C ASP A 220 -18.43 -7.05 -19.28
N ASP A 221 -17.66 -7.60 -18.33
CA ASP A 221 -16.68 -6.84 -17.58
C ASP A 221 -15.33 -6.80 -18.32
N GLU A 222 -14.82 -5.59 -18.59
CA GLU A 222 -13.40 -5.35 -18.88
C GLU A 222 -12.60 -5.53 -17.57
N SER A 223 -12.73 -6.74 -17.02
CA SER A 223 -12.32 -7.09 -15.68
C SER A 223 -10.79 -7.03 -15.61
N PRO A 224 -10.19 -6.36 -14.61
CA PRO A 224 -8.75 -6.29 -14.42
C PRO A 224 -8.03 -7.65 -14.41
N GLU A 225 -8.75 -8.72 -14.10
CA GLU A 225 -8.36 -10.12 -14.14
C GLU A 225 -7.87 -10.54 -15.52
N ARG A 226 -8.56 -10.14 -16.60
CA ARG A 226 -8.18 -10.48 -17.98
C ARG A 226 -6.82 -9.86 -18.33
N GLN A 227 -6.59 -8.61 -17.93
CA GLN A 227 -5.31 -7.93 -18.18
C GLN A 227 -4.15 -8.65 -17.48
N VAL A 228 -4.34 -9.08 -16.24
CA VAL A 228 -3.31 -9.83 -15.49
C VAL A 228 -3.02 -11.18 -16.16
N LEU A 229 -4.03 -11.90 -16.65
CA LEU A 229 -3.82 -13.14 -17.41
C LEU A 229 -2.97 -12.89 -18.67
N GLU A 230 -3.31 -11.85 -19.42
CA GLU A 230 -2.55 -11.48 -20.62
C GLU A 230 -1.11 -11.11 -20.29
N ASP A 231 -0.87 -10.43 -19.16
CA ASP A 231 0.47 -10.08 -18.71
C ASP A 231 1.29 -11.31 -18.30
N VAL A 232 0.68 -12.27 -17.59
CA VAL A 232 1.32 -13.54 -17.24
C VAL A 232 1.63 -14.37 -18.49
N GLU A 233 0.69 -14.48 -19.44
CA GLU A 233 0.91 -15.22 -20.68
C GLU A 233 1.94 -14.52 -21.59
N SER A 234 1.95 -13.20 -21.62
CA SER A 234 2.99 -12.41 -22.30
C SER A 234 4.37 -12.66 -21.71
N TRP A 235 4.48 -12.69 -20.37
CA TRP A 235 5.72 -13.01 -19.67
C TRP A 235 6.22 -14.41 -20.03
N LYS A 236 5.33 -15.42 -20.01
CA LYS A 236 5.67 -16.79 -20.40
C LYS A 236 6.18 -16.85 -21.83
N LYS A 237 5.50 -16.19 -22.78
CA LYS A 237 5.91 -16.15 -24.19
C LYS A 237 7.28 -15.49 -24.36
N ALA A 238 7.56 -14.40 -23.66
CA ALA A 238 8.83 -13.68 -23.72
C ALA A 238 10.02 -14.52 -23.21
N ARG A 239 9.78 -15.45 -22.28
CA ARG A 239 10.80 -16.33 -21.69
C ARG A 239 10.91 -17.71 -22.32
N LYS A 240 10.07 -18.05 -23.31
CA LYS A 240 10.28 -19.28 -24.08
C LYS A 240 11.62 -19.16 -24.81
N PRO A 241 12.55 -20.12 -24.65
CA PRO A 241 13.78 -20.11 -25.41
C PRO A 241 13.42 -20.08 -26.89
N LYS A 242 13.97 -19.13 -27.64
CA LYS A 242 13.92 -19.21 -29.11
C LYS A 242 14.53 -20.56 -29.44
N LYS A 243 13.73 -21.46 -30.04
CA LYS A 243 14.26 -22.72 -30.57
C LYS A 243 15.52 -22.35 -31.34
N GLU A 244 16.66 -22.89 -30.91
CA GLU A 244 17.92 -22.73 -31.61
C GLU A 244 17.64 -23.05 -33.07
N CYS A 245 17.72 -22.01 -33.91
CA CYS A 245 17.72 -22.21 -35.34
C CYS A 245 19.06 -22.88 -35.60
N CYS A 246 19.07 -24.21 -35.65
CA CYS A 246 20.19 -24.99 -36.12
C CYS A 246 20.53 -24.48 -37.52
N MET A 247 21.54 -23.63 -37.63
CA MET A 247 22.21 -23.40 -38.90
C MET A 247 22.98 -24.68 -39.20
N GLN A 248 22.40 -25.47 -40.10
CA GLN A 248 23.10 -26.52 -40.84
C GLN A 248 24.08 -25.90 -41.83
#